data_AF-A0A7V5G6Y4-F1
#
_entry.id   AF-A0A7V5G6Y4-F1
#
_cell.length_a   1.000
_cell.length_b   1.000
_cell.length_c   1.000
_cell.angle_alpha   90.00
_cell.angle_beta   90.00
_cell.angle_gamma   90.00
#
_symmetry.space_group_name_H-M   'P 1'
#
loop_
_entity.id
_entity.type
_entity.pdbx_description
1 polymer ?
#
loop_
_entity_poly.entity_id
_entity_poly.type
_entity_poly.pdbx_seq_one_letter_code
_entity_poly.pdbx_strand_id
1 'polypeptide(L)'
;MKEDIVEVDLTKLYTQVYVDETLLRENIKKLLQQKSQFTLQELNQEIPIKKGISEVVVYLKLAQNIKNAYIQESKKDSFVIEDEYGDTKKIIMDRVVFVREG
;
A
#
# COMPACT_ATOMS: atom_id res chain seq x y z
N MET A 1 10.20 10.55 25.24
CA MET A 1 9.26 10.17 24.17
C MET A 1 9.24 8.66 24.17
N LYS A 2 8.15 8.02 24.58
CA LYS A 2 8.06 6.55 24.50
C LYS A 2 7.76 6.21 23.05
N GLU A 3 8.61 5.40 22.43
CA GLU A 3 8.27 4.78 21.15
C GLU A 3 7.18 3.76 21.44
N ASP A 4 5.97 4.02 20.97
CA ASP A 4 4.92 3.00 20.95
C ASP A 4 5.32 1.97 19.90
N ILE A 5 6.00 0.92 20.36
CA ILE A 5 6.30 -0.26 19.56
C ILE A 5 4.96 -0.92 19.29
N VAL A 6 4.42 -0.68 18.09
CA VAL A 6 3.27 -1.44 17.59
C VAL A 6 3.78 -2.80 17.21
N GLU A 7 3.65 -3.77 18.12
CA GLU A 7 3.87 -5.17 17.81
C GLU A 7 2.81 -5.59 16.78
N VAL A 8 3.27 -5.77 15.54
CA VAL A 8 2.41 -6.16 14.43
C VAL A 8 2.05 -7.62 14.62
N ASP A 9 0.90 -7.87 15.22
CA ASP A 9 0.32 -9.21 15.27
C ASP A 9 -0.10 -9.62 13.86
N LEU A 10 0.77 -10.36 13.19
CA LEU A 10 0.54 -10.88 11.84
C LEU A 10 -0.76 -11.69 11.78
N THR A 11 -1.18 -12.35 12.87
CA THR A 11 -2.42 -13.15 12.88
C THR A 11 -3.68 -12.28 12.74
N LYS A 12 -3.65 -11.03 13.18
CA LYS A 12 -4.73 -10.04 12.96
C LYS A 12 -4.70 -9.43 11.56
N LEU A 13 -3.51 -9.36 10.94
CA LEU A 13 -3.41 -9.01 9.50
C LEU A 13 -3.99 -10.12 8.62
N TYR A 14 -3.91 -11.37 9.07
CA TYR A 14 -4.58 -12.55 8.52
C TYR A 14 -6.00 -12.74 9.05
N THR A 15 -6.67 -11.68 9.51
CA THR A 15 -8.14 -11.68 9.43
C THR A 15 -8.48 -12.12 7.99
N GLN A 16 -9.45 -13.03 7.84
CA GLN A 16 -9.80 -13.67 6.55
C GLN A 16 -10.42 -12.66 5.55
N VAL A 17 -9.95 -11.41 5.54
CA VAL A 17 -10.26 -10.38 4.58
C VAL A 17 -9.58 -10.77 3.28
N TYR A 18 -10.34 -11.43 2.41
CA TYR A 18 -9.91 -11.75 1.06
C TYR A 18 -9.55 -10.46 0.32
N VAL A 19 -8.27 -10.26 -0.01
CA VAL A 19 -7.82 -9.14 -0.85
C VAL A 19 -7.69 -9.63 -2.29
N ASP A 20 -8.38 -8.98 -3.22
CA ASP A 20 -8.31 -9.32 -4.64
C ASP A 20 -7.02 -8.75 -5.25
N GLU A 21 -6.02 -9.60 -5.38
CA GLU A 21 -4.72 -9.25 -5.94
C GLU A 21 -4.79 -8.84 -7.43
N THR A 22 -5.84 -9.27 -8.15
CA THR A 22 -6.06 -8.89 -9.55
C THR A 22 -6.51 -7.44 -9.63
N LEU A 23 -7.50 -7.06 -8.80
CA LEU A 23 -7.97 -5.68 -8.70
C LEU A 23 -6.83 -4.72 -8.33
N LEU A 24 -5.97 -5.09 -7.38
CA LEU A 24 -4.86 -4.21 -6.98
C LEU A 24 -3.86 -3.98 -8.13
N ARG A 25 -3.61 -5.00 -8.96
CA ARG A 25 -2.78 -4.83 -10.17
C ARG A 25 -3.43 -3.93 -11.20
N GLU A 26 -4.75 -4.03 -11.37
CA GLU A 26 -5.49 -3.15 -12.27
C GLU A 26 -5.43 -1.70 -11.80
N ASN A 27 -5.55 -1.45 -10.49
CA ASN A 27 -5.36 -0.11 -9.91
C ASN A 27 -3.97 0.45 -10.25
N ILE A 28 -2.91 -0.34 -10.06
CA ILE A 28 -1.54 0.07 -10.41
C ILE A 28 -1.45 0.42 -11.90
N LYS A 29 -1.92 -0.47 -12.78
CA LYS A 29 -1.91 -0.25 -14.23
C LYS A 29 -2.68 1.01 -14.63
N LYS A 30 -3.85 1.23 -14.05
CA LYS A 30 -4.70 2.39 -14.29
C LYS A 30 -3.98 3.69 -13.95
N LEU A 31 -3.30 3.76 -12.80
CA LEU A 31 -2.51 4.95 -12.45
C LEU A 31 -1.30 5.12 -13.37
N LEU A 32 -0.61 4.03 -13.74
CA LEU A 32 0.52 4.08 -14.67
C LEU A 32 0.11 4.53 -16.09
N GLN A 33 -1.15 4.37 -16.50
CA GLN A 33 -1.63 4.96 -17.75
C GLN A 33 -1.65 6.49 -17.70
N GLN A 34 -1.85 7.08 -16.52
CA GLN A 34 -1.99 8.53 -16.34
C GLN A 34 -0.67 9.19 -15.92
N LYS A 35 0.14 8.52 -15.10
CA LYS A 35 1.41 9.03 -14.54
C LYS A 35 2.56 8.10 -14.93
N SER A 36 3.76 8.62 -15.14
CA SER A 36 4.94 7.80 -15.49
C SER A 36 5.46 7.02 -14.27
N GLN A 37 5.19 7.52 -13.07
CA GLN A 37 5.44 6.88 -11.79
C GLN A 37 4.47 7.44 -10.74
N PHE A 38 4.25 6.69 -9.65
CA PHE A 38 3.52 7.18 -8.48
C PHE A 38 3.94 6.41 -7.21
N THR A 39 3.66 6.95 -6.02
CA THR A 39 3.88 6.27 -4.74
C THR A 39 2.63 5.58 -4.21
N LEU A 40 2.76 4.57 -3.34
CA LEU A 40 1.58 3.95 -2.70
C LEU A 40 0.71 4.96 -1.94
N GLN A 41 1.31 6.01 -1.36
CA GLN A 41 0.56 7.12 -0.78
C GLN A 41 -0.28 7.87 -1.82
N GLU A 42 0.26 8.16 -3.00
CA GLU A 42 -0.49 8.79 -4.10
C GLU A 42 -1.58 7.86 -4.63
N LEU A 43 -1.33 6.54 -4.67
CA LEU A 43 -2.38 5.56 -5.00
C LEU A 43 -3.56 5.68 -4.04
N ASN A 44 -3.30 5.71 -2.73
CA ASN A 44 -4.36 5.83 -1.73
C ASN A 44 -5.15 7.16 -1.82
N GLN A 45 -4.55 8.21 -2.38
CA GLN A 45 -5.25 9.49 -2.60
C GLN A 45 -6.23 9.41 -3.79
N GLU A 46 -5.87 8.68 -4.84
CA GLU A 46 -6.66 8.57 -6.08
C GLU A 46 -7.66 7.40 -6.03
N ILE A 47 -7.23 6.29 -5.42
CA ILE A 47 -7.98 5.04 -5.24
C ILE A 47 -7.78 4.63 -3.77
N PRO A 48 -8.66 5.08 -2.86
CA PRO A 48 -8.53 4.79 -1.44
C PRO A 48 -8.46 3.29 -1.17
N ILE A 49 -7.53 2.92 -0.30
CA ILE A 49 -7.46 1.59 0.30
C ILE A 49 -8.74 1.37 1.10
N LYS A 50 -9.34 0.18 0.98
CA LYS A 50 -10.62 -0.16 1.64
C LYS A 50 -10.53 -1.37 2.55
N LYS A 51 -9.47 -2.18 2.42
CA LYS A 51 -9.29 -3.40 3.24
C LYS A 51 -8.22 -3.22 4.32
N GLY A 52 -8.02 -1.98 4.76
CA GLY A 52 -7.06 -1.64 5.80
C GLY A 52 -5.64 -2.10 5.49
N ILE A 53 -4.93 -2.58 6.52
CA ILE A 53 -3.51 -2.95 6.40
C ILE A 53 -3.31 -4.15 5.47
N SER A 54 -4.29 -5.06 5.37
CA SER A 54 -4.18 -6.25 4.52
C SER A 54 -3.99 -5.85 3.05
N GLU A 55 -4.66 -4.80 2.57
CA GLU A 55 -4.45 -4.26 1.22
C GLU A 55 -3.04 -3.67 1.05
N VAL A 56 -2.55 -2.93 2.04
CA VAL A 56 -1.19 -2.34 2.06
C VAL A 56 -0.13 -3.43 1.94
N VAL A 57 -0.27 -4.52 2.70
CA VAL A 57 0.65 -5.66 2.66
C VAL A 57 0.66 -6.33 1.28
N VAL A 58 -0.51 -6.42 0.63
CA VAL A 58 -0.59 -6.97 -0.72
C VAL A 58 0.04 -6.03 -1.75
N TYR A 59 -0.16 -4.71 -1.64
CA TYR A 59 0.57 -3.75 -2.50
C TYR A 59 2.08 -3.83 -2.31
N LEU A 60 2.56 -4.04 -1.08
CA LEU A 60 3.98 -4.28 -0.79
C LEU A 60 4.50 -5.57 -1.44
N LYS A 61 3.74 -6.65 -1.35
CA LYS A 61 4.05 -7.91 -2.05
C LYS A 61 4.09 -7.69 -3.57
N LEU A 62 3.15 -6.93 -4.13
CA LEU A 62 3.13 -6.61 -5.55
C LEU A 62 4.36 -5.80 -5.96
N ALA A 63 4.74 -4.78 -5.20
CA ALA A 63 5.92 -3.97 -5.49
C ALA A 63 7.22 -4.80 -5.51
N GLN A 64 7.33 -5.84 -4.71
CA GLN A 64 8.48 -6.76 -4.73
C GLN A 64 8.50 -7.69 -5.96
N ASN A 65 7.35 -7.93 -6.59
CA ASN A 65 7.20 -8.86 -7.70
C ASN A 65 7.04 -8.18 -9.07
N ILE A 66 6.78 -6.87 -9.09
CA ILE A 66 6.71 -6.07 -10.32
C ILE A 66 8.12 -5.58 -10.67
N LYS A 67 8.55 -5.86 -11.90
CA LYS A 67 9.89 -5.49 -12.38
C LYS A 67 10.20 -3.99 -12.25
N ASN A 68 9.20 -3.15 -12.51
CA ASN A 68 9.31 -1.70 -12.49
C ASN A 68 8.67 -1.09 -11.23
N ALA A 69 8.91 -1.70 -10.08
CA ALA A 69 8.56 -1.14 -8.78
C ALA A 69 9.76 -1.25 -7.84
N TYR A 70 9.87 -0.33 -6.89
CA TYR A 70 10.96 -0.33 -5.92
C TYR A 70 10.56 0.32 -4.60
N ILE A 71 11.29 -0.04 -3.55
CA ILE A 71 11.17 0.54 -2.22
C ILE A 71 12.33 1.52 -2.02
N GLN A 72 12.02 2.77 -1.73
CA GLN A 72 12.99 3.81 -1.43
C GLN A 72 13.14 3.96 0.09
N GLU A 73 14.07 3.21 0.67
CA GLU A 73 14.31 3.18 2.13
C GLU A 73 14.78 4.51 2.73
N SER A 74 15.35 5.41 1.90
CA SER A 74 15.77 6.74 2.33
C SER A 74 14.61 7.72 2.58
N LYS A 75 13.37 7.33 2.25
CA LYS A 75 12.18 8.17 2.41
C LYS A 75 11.06 7.38 3.05
N LYS A 76 10.39 8.00 4.04
CA LYS A 76 9.15 7.48 4.61
C LYS A 76 7.96 8.22 4.00
N ASP A 77 6.92 7.46 3.67
CA ASP A 77 5.59 7.98 3.39
C ASP A 77 4.72 7.83 4.65
N SER A 78 3.80 8.77 4.85
CA SER A 78 2.88 8.79 6.00
C SER A 78 1.49 9.16 5.53
N PHE A 79 0.56 8.22 5.57
CA PHE A 79 -0.80 8.39 5.09
C PHE A 79 -1.81 7.67 5.97
N VAL A 80 -3.07 8.09 5.90
CA VAL A 80 -4.19 7.47 6.63
C VAL A 80 -4.95 6.59 5.66
N ILE A 81 -5.29 5.39 6.12
CA ILE A 81 -6.20 4.47 5.44
C ILE A 81 -7.43 4.26 6.31
N GLU A 82 -8.52 3.87 5.68
CA GLU A 82 -9.78 3.51 6.33
C GLU A 82 -10.17 2.12 5.80
N ASP A 83 -10.59 1.22 6.68
CA ASP A 83 -11.15 -0.05 6.23
C ASP A 83 -12.67 0.03 5.98
N GLU A 84 -13.25 -1.07 5.52
CA GLU A 84 -14.68 -1.16 5.20
C GLU A 84 -15.61 -0.93 6.40
N TYR A 85 -15.10 -0.97 7.62
CA TYR A 85 -15.84 -0.71 8.86
C TYR A 85 -15.70 0.74 9.34
N GLY A 86 -14.94 1.58 8.63
CA GLY A 86 -14.66 2.96 9.00
C GLY A 86 -13.51 3.11 9.99
N ASP A 87 -12.79 2.02 10.30
CA ASP A 87 -11.65 2.09 11.21
C ASP A 87 -10.45 2.71 10.49
N THR A 88 -10.00 3.84 10.99
CA THR A 88 -8.85 4.56 10.42
C THR A 88 -7.54 4.11 11.06
N LYS A 89 -6.49 3.99 10.24
CA LYS A 89 -5.14 3.67 10.69
C LYS A 89 -4.13 4.58 9.99
N LYS A 90 -3.18 5.09 10.77
CA LYS A 90 -2.03 5.81 10.22
C LYS A 90 -0.93 4.83 9.84
N ILE A 91 -0.51 4.87 8.58
CA ILE A 91 0.58 4.06 8.04
C ILE A 91 1.83 4.93 7.95
N ILE A 92 2.95 4.40 8.42
CA ILE A 92 4.28 4.98 8.24
C ILE A 92 5.18 3.85 7.71
N MET A 93 5.73 4.03 6.51
CA MET A 93 6.47 2.98 5.80
C MET A 93 7.51 3.57 4.86
N ASP A 94 8.46 2.75 4.43
CA ASP A 94 9.33 3.13 3.31
C ASP A 94 8.50 3.43 2.07
N ARG A 95 8.94 4.44 1.32
CA ARG A 95 8.23 4.87 0.12
C ARG A 95 8.26 3.75 -0.91
N VAL A 96 7.07 3.28 -1.29
CA VAL A 96 6.89 2.32 -2.37
C VAL A 96 6.56 3.09 -3.64
N VAL A 97 7.34 2.87 -4.71
CA VAL A 97 7.17 3.54 -5.99
C VAL A 97 6.86 2.51 -7.08
N PHE A 98 5.86 2.80 -7.89
CA PHE A 98 5.54 2.06 -9.11
C PHE A 98 5.88 2.92 -10.31
N VAL A 99 6.51 2.33 -11.32
CA VAL A 99 7.01 3.01 -12.52
C VAL A 99 6.44 2.33 -13.76
N ARG A 100 6.08 3.14 -14.77
CA ARG A 100 5.60 2.65 -16.06
C ARG A 100 6.68 1.82 -16.75
N GLU A 101 6.29 0.71 -17.36
CA GLU A 101 7.16 0.03 -18.32
C GLU A 101 7.36 0.93 -19.53
N GLY A 102 8.63 1.21 -19.84
CA GLY A 102 9.04 1.97 -21.03
C GLY A 102 9.12 1.09 -22.26
#